data_AF-X1S877-F1
#
_entry.id   AF-X1S877-F1
#
_cell.length_a   1.000
_cell.length_b   1.000
_cell.length_c   1.000
_cell.angle_alpha   90.00
_cell.angle_beta   90.00
_cell.angle_gamma   90.00
#
_symmetry.space_group_name_H-M   'P 1'
#
loop_
_entity.id
_entity.type
_entity.pdbx_description
1 polymer ?
#
loop_
_entity_poly.entity_id
_entity_poly.type
_entity_poly.pdbx_seq_one_letter_code
_entity_poly.pdbx_strand_id
1 'polypeptide(L)'
;MVKKRSAESYTGNTPEAKRRQRLNLIPGNVWDKRHRKELKLNCWWWTLPLGNMQDIYEIWTNERGIEDTPKEELKSEDFLDDVWWENLTIENKAYIIKICDGTYRAEDEEEHKKQIDKCLQEQIKEEKLELEKVRSK
;
A
#
# COMPACT_ATOMS: atom_id res chain seq x y z
N MET A 1 33.52 19.61 -15.08
CA MET A 1 32.48 20.65 -15.26
C MET A 1 31.23 20.25 -14.49
N VAL A 2 30.93 20.93 -13.39
CA VAL A 2 29.69 20.69 -12.61
C VAL A 2 28.55 21.42 -13.31
N LYS A 3 27.61 20.69 -13.93
CA LYS A 3 26.37 21.26 -14.47
C LYS A 3 25.57 21.85 -13.31
N LYS A 4 25.70 23.16 -13.08
CA LYS A 4 24.81 23.91 -12.19
C LYS A 4 23.42 23.91 -12.82
N ARG A 5 22.47 23.20 -12.21
CA ARG A 5 21.06 23.23 -12.60
C ARG A 5 20.54 24.64 -12.30
N SER A 6 19.96 25.32 -13.29
CA SER A 6 19.32 26.63 -13.09
C SER A 6 18.12 26.46 -12.15
N ALA A 7 17.86 27.46 -11.30
CA ALA A 7 16.76 27.47 -10.34
C ALA A 7 15.37 27.33 -11.00
N GLU A 8 15.27 27.51 -12.31
CA GLU A 8 14.07 27.26 -13.11
C GLU A 8 13.62 25.79 -13.10
N SER A 9 14.50 24.85 -12.73
CA SER A 9 14.14 23.43 -12.59
C SER A 9 13.21 23.15 -11.41
N TYR A 10 13.03 24.10 -10.48
CA TYR A 10 12.18 23.91 -9.30
C TYR A 10 10.71 24.27 -9.54
N THR A 11 10.44 25.10 -10.54
CA THR A 11 9.08 25.49 -10.93
C THR A 11 8.82 24.96 -12.33
N GLY A 12 8.36 23.70 -12.41
CA GLY A 12 7.92 23.11 -13.67
C GLY A 12 6.91 24.02 -14.37
N ASN A 13 7.39 24.79 -15.35
CA ASN A 13 6.61 25.82 -16.03
C ASN A 13 5.87 25.25 -17.26
N THR A 14 5.89 23.93 -17.44
CA THR A 14 5.12 23.26 -18.47
C THR A 14 3.62 23.28 -18.10
N PRO A 15 2.72 23.37 -19.08
CA PRO A 15 1.28 23.30 -18.85
C PRO A 15 0.88 22.06 -18.04
N GLU A 16 1.56 20.93 -18.25
CA GLU A 16 1.34 19.68 -17.54
C GLU A 16 1.77 19.74 -16.07
N ALA A 17 2.93 20.34 -15.77
CA ALA A 17 3.38 20.52 -14.39
C ALA A 17 2.47 21.50 -13.63
N LYS A 18 2.04 22.58 -14.28
CA LYS A 18 1.02 23.50 -13.73
C LYS A 18 -0.31 22.79 -13.51
N ARG A 19 -0.74 21.90 -14.41
CA ARG A 19 -1.96 21.10 -14.27
C ARG A 19 -1.86 20.14 -13.09
N ARG A 20 -0.72 19.45 -12.92
CA ARG A 20 -0.46 18.57 -11.76
C ARG A 20 -0.42 19.34 -10.44
N GLN A 21 0.23 20.50 -10.40
CA GLN A 21 0.23 21.38 -9.24
C GLN A 21 -1.18 21.86 -8.88
N ARG A 22 -1.96 22.29 -9.87
CA ARG A 22 -3.37 22.69 -9.67
C ARG A 22 -4.21 21.53 -9.16
N LEU A 23 -4.06 20.33 -9.72
CA LEU A 23 -4.74 19.12 -9.23
C LEU A 23 -4.36 18.84 -7.78
N ASN A 24 -3.07 18.95 -7.42
CA ASN A 24 -2.58 18.74 -6.04
C ASN A 24 -3.16 19.75 -5.03
N LEU A 25 -3.61 20.92 -5.48
CA LEU A 25 -4.19 21.97 -4.65
C LEU A 25 -5.73 21.87 -4.49
N ILE A 26 -6.39 20.90 -5.15
CA ILE A 26 -7.84 20.69 -5.00
C ILE A 26 -8.11 20.00 -3.65
N PRO A 27 -8.89 20.63 -2.74
CA PRO A 27 -9.36 19.99 -1.51
C PRO A 27 -10.19 18.74 -1.89
N GLY A 28 -9.76 17.57 -1.41
CA GLY A 28 -10.30 16.26 -1.84
C GLY A 28 -9.25 15.35 -2.50
N ASN A 29 -8.25 15.92 -3.18
CA ASN A 29 -7.17 15.12 -3.79
C ASN A 29 -6.22 14.53 -2.74
N VAL A 30 -6.02 15.20 -1.60
CA VAL A 30 -5.18 14.65 -0.51
C VAL A 30 -5.86 13.44 0.14
N TRP A 31 -7.18 13.50 0.37
CA TRP A 31 -7.94 12.37 0.88
C TRP A 31 -7.95 11.21 -0.12
N ASP A 32 -8.25 11.48 -1.41
CA ASP A 32 -8.24 10.44 -2.47
C ASP A 32 -6.85 9.81 -2.61
N LYS A 33 -5.76 10.59 -2.54
CA LYS A 33 -4.40 10.04 -2.55
C LYS A 33 -4.07 9.20 -1.33
N ARG A 34 -4.46 9.65 -0.14
CA ARG A 34 -4.23 8.91 1.11
C ARG A 34 -5.00 7.59 1.09
N HIS A 35 -6.26 7.66 0.68
CA HIS A 35 -7.17 6.52 0.53
C HIS A 35 -6.63 5.50 -0.48
N ARG A 36 -6.26 5.94 -1.69
CA ARG A 36 -5.63 5.05 -2.69
C ARG A 36 -4.32 4.44 -2.22
N LYS A 37 -3.53 5.20 -1.44
CA LYS A 37 -2.30 4.67 -0.85
C LYS A 37 -2.64 3.54 0.12
N GLU A 38 -3.60 3.76 1.01
CA GLU A 38 -4.07 2.76 1.97
C GLU A 38 -4.61 1.51 1.28
N LEU A 39 -5.50 1.65 0.29
CA LEU A 39 -5.99 0.54 -0.53
C LEU A 39 -4.86 -0.28 -1.15
N LYS A 40 -3.82 0.38 -1.68
CA LYS A 40 -2.67 -0.33 -2.25
C LYS A 40 -1.91 -1.13 -1.19
N LEU A 41 -1.74 -0.59 0.01
CA LEU A 41 -1.06 -1.28 1.11
C LEU A 41 -1.88 -2.49 1.58
N ASN A 42 -3.21 -2.33 1.68
CA ASN A 42 -4.12 -3.43 2.04
C ASN A 42 -4.14 -4.52 0.95
N CYS A 43 -4.17 -4.15 -0.34
CA CYS A 43 -4.06 -5.12 -1.42
C CYS A 43 -2.71 -5.87 -1.44
N TRP A 44 -1.61 -5.21 -1.03
CA TRP A 44 -0.33 -5.92 -0.86
C TRP A 44 -0.45 -6.97 0.25
N TRP A 45 -1.07 -6.61 1.36
CA TRP A 45 -1.27 -7.49 2.49
C TRP A 45 -2.16 -8.69 2.16
N TRP A 46 -3.38 -8.47 1.65
CA TRP A 46 -4.34 -9.53 1.34
C TRP A 46 -3.93 -10.48 0.20
N THR A 47 -2.90 -10.14 -0.57
CA THR A 47 -2.36 -11.01 -1.61
C THR A 47 -1.22 -11.90 -1.09
N LEU A 48 -0.82 -11.74 0.17
CA LEU A 48 0.18 -12.61 0.79
C LEU A 48 -0.42 -13.96 1.21
N PRO A 49 0.36 -15.05 1.11
CA PRO A 49 0.05 -16.28 1.81
C PRO A 49 0.04 -16.08 3.34
N LEU A 50 -0.85 -16.80 4.05
CA LEU A 50 -0.95 -16.76 5.51
C LEU A 50 0.39 -16.95 6.23
N GLY A 51 1.25 -17.85 5.75
CA GLY A 51 2.57 -18.07 6.35
C GLY A 51 3.46 -16.82 6.30
N ASN A 52 3.38 -16.04 5.21
CA ASN A 52 4.13 -14.79 5.10
C ASN A 52 3.53 -13.73 6.02
N MET A 53 2.20 -13.66 6.12
CA MET A 53 1.53 -12.76 7.07
C MET A 53 1.94 -13.05 8.52
N GLN A 54 1.98 -14.33 8.90
CA GLN A 54 2.41 -14.78 10.22
C GLN A 54 3.87 -14.42 10.49
N ASP A 55 4.77 -14.67 9.54
CA ASP A 55 6.19 -14.33 9.67
C ASP A 55 6.40 -12.82 9.82
N ILE A 56 5.72 -12.01 9.02
CA ILE A 56 5.76 -10.55 9.11
C ILE A 56 5.25 -10.07 10.48
N TYR A 57 4.17 -10.66 11.00
CA TYR A 57 3.66 -10.37 12.35
C TYR A 57 4.67 -10.69 13.44
N GLU A 58 5.26 -11.89 13.42
CA GLU A 58 6.21 -12.34 14.44
C GLU A 58 7.50 -11.51 14.41
N ILE A 59 8.02 -11.20 13.22
CA ILE A 59 9.21 -10.34 13.07
C ILE A 59 8.93 -8.94 13.59
N TRP A 60 7.78 -8.37 13.23
CA TRP A 60 7.46 -6.97 13.56
C TRP A 60 7.04 -6.78 15.02
N THR A 61 6.31 -7.74 15.58
CA THR A 61 5.69 -7.60 16.91
C THR A 61 6.53 -8.27 18.00
N ASN A 62 7.20 -9.38 17.68
CA ASN A 62 7.89 -10.23 18.65
C ASN A 62 9.40 -10.37 18.38
N GLU A 63 9.93 -9.73 17.33
CA GLU A 63 11.34 -9.79 16.92
C GLU A 63 11.88 -11.21 16.70
N ARG A 64 11.02 -12.13 16.24
CA ARG A 64 11.36 -13.53 15.97
C ARG A 64 10.80 -14.01 14.63
N GLY A 65 11.40 -15.05 14.06
CA GLY A 65 10.87 -15.68 12.84
C GLY A 65 9.73 -16.65 13.12
N ILE A 66 8.95 -16.95 12.09
CA ILE A 66 7.88 -17.96 12.16
C ILE A 66 8.42 -19.36 12.54
N GLU A 67 9.66 -19.68 12.16
CA GLU A 67 10.29 -20.97 12.46
C GLU A 67 10.57 -21.17 13.96
N ASP A 68 10.78 -20.07 14.70
CA ASP A 68 11.01 -20.06 16.14
C ASP A 68 9.70 -19.98 16.95
N THR A 69 8.56 -19.90 16.25
CA THR A 69 7.25 -19.70 16.86
C THR A 69 6.48 -21.02 16.97
N PRO A 70 6.04 -21.44 18.17
CA PRO A 70 5.18 -22.60 18.33
C PRO A 70 3.90 -22.48 17.49
N LYS A 71 3.46 -23.57 16.87
CA LYS A 71 2.29 -23.56 15.97
C LYS A 71 1.02 -23.09 16.66
N GLU A 72 0.89 -23.39 17.95
CA GLU A 72 -0.24 -22.99 18.79
C GLU A 72 -0.27 -21.48 19.07
N GLU A 73 0.87 -20.78 18.92
CA GLU A 73 0.97 -19.33 19.11
C GLU A 73 0.67 -18.53 17.84
N LEU A 74 0.80 -19.17 16.67
CA LEU A 74 0.58 -18.56 15.36
C LEU A 74 -0.85 -18.01 15.24
N LYS A 75 -0.93 -16.76 14.79
CA LYS A 75 -2.21 -16.06 14.66
C LYS A 75 -2.97 -16.53 13.43
N SER A 76 -4.30 -16.55 13.55
CA SER A 76 -5.20 -16.80 12.43
C SER A 76 -5.21 -15.62 11.46
N GLU A 77 -5.63 -15.87 10.23
CA GLU A 77 -5.82 -14.86 9.19
C GLU A 77 -6.72 -13.71 9.68
N ASP A 78 -7.89 -14.02 10.23
CA ASP A 78 -8.82 -13.03 10.79
C ASP A 78 -8.17 -12.11 11.85
N PHE A 79 -7.31 -12.65 12.71
CA PHE A 79 -6.60 -11.83 13.69
C PHE A 79 -5.61 -10.91 13.00
N LEU A 80 -4.86 -11.44 12.03
CA LEU A 80 -3.82 -10.70 11.34
C LEU A 80 -4.42 -9.58 10.48
N ASP A 81 -5.55 -9.83 9.82
CA ASP A 81 -6.28 -8.85 9.01
C ASP A 81 -7.00 -7.82 9.89
N ASP A 82 -7.98 -8.27 10.67
CA ASP A 82 -8.95 -7.37 11.30
C ASP A 82 -8.44 -6.75 12.60
N VAL A 83 -7.51 -7.41 13.30
CA VAL A 83 -7.02 -6.96 14.61
C VAL A 83 -5.66 -6.33 14.51
N TRP A 84 -4.75 -6.92 13.74
CA TRP A 84 -3.38 -6.40 13.67
C TRP A 84 -3.19 -5.40 12.54
N TRP A 85 -3.38 -5.83 11.29
CA TRP A 85 -3.09 -5.04 10.11
C TRP A 85 -3.95 -3.78 10.04
N GLU A 86 -5.27 -3.90 10.22
CA GLU A 86 -6.18 -2.74 10.17
C GLU A 86 -5.88 -1.66 11.24
N ASN A 87 -5.30 -2.05 12.38
CA ASN A 87 -4.92 -1.11 13.43
C ASN A 87 -3.56 -0.42 13.21
N LEU A 88 -2.81 -0.81 12.17
CA LEU A 88 -1.55 -0.16 11.82
C LEU A 88 -1.80 1.16 11.08
N THR A 89 -0.98 2.16 11.39
CA THR A 89 -0.95 3.41 10.61
C THR A 89 -0.48 3.14 9.18
N ILE A 90 -0.92 3.97 8.24
CA ILE A 90 -0.45 3.94 6.84
C ILE A 90 1.08 4.02 6.77
N GLU A 91 1.71 4.78 7.66
CA GLU A 91 3.17 4.89 7.76
C GLU A 91 3.82 3.57 8.17
N ASN A 92 3.28 2.88 9.18
CA ASN A 92 3.78 1.58 9.63
C ASN A 92 3.59 0.51 8.55
N LYS A 93 2.41 0.44 7.94
CA LYS A 93 2.13 -0.47 6.80
C LYS A 93 3.14 -0.26 5.67
N ALA A 94 3.39 1.00 5.28
CA ALA A 94 4.34 1.33 4.23
C ALA A 94 5.79 0.99 4.61
N TYR A 95 6.16 1.11 5.88
CA TYR A 95 7.50 0.77 6.35
C TYR A 95 7.73 -0.75 6.38
N ILE A 96 6.75 -1.53 6.85
CA ILE A 96 6.78 -3.00 6.80
C ILE A 96 7.00 -3.46 5.35
N ILE A 97 6.15 -2.98 4.42
CA ILE A 97 6.25 -3.32 3.01
C ILE A 97 7.63 -2.99 2.43
N LYS A 98 8.19 -1.83 2.78
CA LYS A 98 9.52 -1.44 2.32
C LYS A 98 10.61 -2.42 2.77
N ILE A 99 10.48 -3.02 3.95
CA ILE A 99 11.42 -4.04 4.45
C ILE A 99 11.19 -5.36 3.71
N CYS A 100 9.94 -5.78 3.56
CA CYS A 100 9.57 -7.07 2.95
C CYS A 100 9.75 -7.11 1.43
N ASP A 101 9.50 -6.01 0.70
CA ASP A 101 9.71 -5.96 -0.76
C ASP A 101 11.18 -6.20 -1.15
N GLY A 102 12.13 -6.02 -0.22
CA GLY A 102 13.54 -6.34 -0.43
C GLY A 102 13.89 -7.82 -0.33
N THR A 103 12.95 -8.69 0.05
CA THR A 103 13.22 -10.11 0.35
C THR A 103 12.66 -11.11 -0.66
N TYR A 104 11.87 -10.66 -1.65
CA TYR A 104 11.26 -11.54 -2.65
C TYR A 104 12.19 -11.84 -3.84
N ARG A 105 11.96 -12.96 -4.51
CA ARG A 105 12.59 -13.23 -5.82
C ARG A 105 11.87 -12.41 -6.89
N ALA A 106 12.59 -11.98 -7.93
CA ALA A 106 12.04 -11.08 -8.95
C ALA A 106 10.78 -11.61 -9.67
N GLU A 107 10.67 -12.93 -9.87
CA GLU A 107 9.49 -13.56 -10.50
C GLU A 107 8.27 -13.52 -9.57
N ASP A 108 8.48 -13.83 -8.29
CA ASP A 108 7.44 -13.74 -7.25
C ASP A 108 6.99 -12.29 -7.04
N GLU A 109 7.91 -11.32 -7.12
CA GLU A 109 7.58 -9.90 -7.08
C GLU A 109 6.68 -9.46 -8.25
N GLU A 110 6.93 -9.94 -9.47
CA GLU A 110 6.15 -9.53 -10.64
C GLU A 110 4.72 -10.07 -10.55
N GLU A 111 4.58 -11.34 -10.17
CA GLU A 111 3.28 -11.97 -9.98
C GLU A 111 2.51 -11.30 -8.83
N HIS A 112 3.17 -11.03 -7.71
CA HIS A 112 2.57 -10.33 -6.57
C HIS A 112 2.12 -8.91 -6.96
N LYS A 113 2.93 -8.17 -7.74
CA LYS A 113 2.54 -6.86 -8.29
C LYS A 113 1.28 -6.94 -9.17
N LYS A 114 1.15 -7.98 -10.01
CA LYS A 114 -0.07 -8.19 -10.82
C LYS A 114 -1.28 -8.46 -9.94
N GLN A 115 -1.13 -9.25 -8.89
CA GLN A 115 -2.22 -9.55 -7.95
C GLN A 115 -2.66 -8.29 -7.20
N ILE A 116 -1.72 -7.46 -6.75
CA ILE A 116 -1.99 -6.17 -6.10
C ILE A 116 -2.76 -5.25 -7.03
N ASP A 117 -2.31 -5.11 -8.29
CA ASP A 117 -2.96 -4.25 -9.27
C ASP A 117 -4.39 -4.73 -9.56
N LYS A 118 -4.60 -6.05 -9.65
CA LYS A 118 -5.93 -6.64 -9.81
C LYS A 118 -6.84 -6.33 -8.61
N CYS A 119 -6.37 -6.58 -7.38
CA CYS A 119 -7.09 -6.25 -6.15
C CYS A 119 -7.48 -4.77 -6.12
N LEU A 120 -6.54 -3.88 -6.44
CA LEU A 120 -6.78 -2.44 -6.42
C LEU A 120 -7.84 -2.01 -7.44
N GLN A 121 -7.86 -2.62 -8.63
CA GLN A 121 -8.88 -2.35 -9.63
C GLN A 121 -10.27 -2.79 -9.19
N GLU A 122 -10.38 -3.94 -8.52
CA GLU A 122 -11.63 -4.47 -7.99
C GLU A 122 -12.17 -3.55 -6.87
N GLN A 123 -11.33 -3.17 -5.91
CA GLN A 123 -11.70 -2.24 -4.83
C GLN A 123 -12.19 -0.89 -5.37
N ILE A 124 -11.46 -0.28 -6.30
CA ILE A 124 -11.86 1.00 -6.92
C ILE A 124 -13.18 0.86 -7.69
N LYS A 125 -13.43 -0.30 -8.31
CA LYS A 125 -14.68 -0.55 -9.05
C LYS A 125 -15.87 -0.66 -8.08
N GLU A 126 -15.70 -1.35 -6.97
CA GLU A 126 -16.72 -1.48 -5.92
C GLU A 126 -17.06 -0.12 -5.31
N GLU A 127 -16.07 0.70 -4.96
CA GLU A 127 -16.29 2.05 -4.43
C GLU A 127 -17.07 2.93 -5.40
N LYS A 128 -16.75 2.88 -6.70
CA LYS A 128 -17.49 3.61 -7.72
C LYS A 128 -18.95 3.17 -7.80
N LEU A 129 -19.19 1.86 -7.74
CA LEU A 129 -20.54 1.30 -7.77
C LEU A 129 -21.35 1.74 -6.54
N GLU A 130 -20.75 1.74 -5.35
CA GLU A 130 -21.41 2.23 -4.14
C GLU A 130 -21.70 3.73 -4.20
N LEU A 131 -20.77 4.54 -4.73
CA LEU A 131 -21.00 5.98 -4.94
C LEU A 131 -22.14 6.25 -5.94
N GLU A 132 -22.27 5.44 -6.99
CA GLU A 132 -23.38 5.53 -7.94
C GLU A 132 -24.72 5.19 -7.27
N LYS A 133 -24.78 4.11 -6.47
CA LYS A 133 -25.98 3.74 -5.71
C LYS A 133 -26.45 4.83 -4.76
N VAL A 134 -25.51 5.53 -4.10
CA VAL A 134 -25.83 6.64 -3.19
C VAL A 134 -26.32 7.86 -3.96
N ARG A 135 -25.75 8.15 -5.13
CA ARG A 135 -26.14 9.32 -5.97
C ARG A 135 -27.45 9.15 -6.71
N SER A 136 -27.90 7.91 -6.94
CA SER A 136 -29.19 7.60 -7.56
C SER A 136 -30.36 7.53 -6.57
N LYS A 137 -30.12 7.79 -5.28
CA LYS A 137 -31.14 7.96 -4.24
C LYS A 137 -31.36 9.44 -3.94
#